data_AF-A0A924EL76-F1
#
_entry.id   AF-A0A924EL76-F1
#
_cell.length_a   1.000
_cell.length_b   1.000
_cell.length_c   1.000
_cell.angle_alpha   90.00
_cell.angle_beta   90.00
_cell.angle_gamma   90.00
#
_symmetry.space_group_name_H-M   'P 1'
#
loop_
_entity.id
_entity.type
_entity.pdbx_description
1 polymer ?
#
loop_
_entity_poly.entity_id
_entity_poly.type
_entity_poly.pdbx_seq_one_letter_code
_entity_poly.pdbx_strand_id
1 'polypeptide(L)'
;MSNFNLLGDNPLYRLYNLLKGTDDRPDEDGELTFLEARSWYRKGHGQTLTVNASSIDLSGVSEDGFVKGQQVVNLEIMGNNISQGLVYGSITLKKRPDGSTEIYKDQYNFEQHDTNLEQYNTFEQKYIRNPATFIGNLLHGGGQMFEIKFQGNAILRPKTHLFVK
;
A
#
# COMPACT_ATOMS: atom_id res chain seq x y z
N MET A 1 -31.39 1.70 2.41
CA MET A 1 -31.26 0.95 1.14
C MET A 1 -29.92 1.35 0.57
N SER A 2 -28.91 0.48 0.70
CA SER A 2 -27.54 0.78 0.27
C SER A 2 -27.40 0.38 -1.20
N ASN A 3 -27.16 1.34 -2.08
CA ASN A 3 -26.82 1.08 -3.47
C ASN A 3 -25.39 0.53 -3.52
N PHE A 4 -25.25 -0.79 -3.63
CA PHE A 4 -23.98 -1.42 -4.00
C PHE A 4 -23.67 -1.07 -5.45
N ASN A 5 -22.63 -0.27 -5.67
CA ASN A 5 -22.16 0.13 -6.98
C ASN A 5 -21.38 -1.02 -7.63
N LEU A 6 -22.11 -2.04 -8.11
CA LEU A 6 -21.60 -3.33 -8.62
C LEU A 6 -20.62 -3.25 -9.80
N LEU A 7 -20.29 -2.06 -10.30
CA LEU A 7 -19.36 -1.84 -11.41
C LEU A 7 -17.97 -1.39 -10.94
N GLY A 8 -17.84 -0.72 -9.79
CA GLY A 8 -16.56 -0.25 -9.25
C GLY A 8 -15.65 -1.38 -8.74
N ASP A 9 -16.24 -2.49 -8.32
CA ASP A 9 -15.52 -3.64 -7.74
C ASP A 9 -14.95 -4.60 -8.80
N ASN A 10 -15.16 -4.33 -10.11
CA ASN A 10 -14.65 -5.19 -11.18
C ASN A 10 -13.23 -4.77 -11.63
N PRO A 11 -12.21 -5.64 -11.50
CA PRO A 11 -10.82 -5.29 -11.85
C PRO A 11 -10.63 -4.95 -13.34
N LEU A 12 -11.47 -5.46 -14.24
CA LEU A 12 -11.42 -5.12 -15.67
C LEU A 12 -11.99 -3.72 -15.93
N TYR A 13 -13.00 -3.30 -15.16
CA TYR A 13 -13.56 -1.96 -15.25
C TYR A 13 -12.58 -0.90 -14.72
N ARG A 14 -11.85 -1.22 -13.64
CA ARG A 14 -10.74 -0.41 -13.12
C ARG A 14 -9.63 -0.23 -14.13
N LEU A 15 -9.18 -1.35 -14.74
CA LEU A 15 -8.16 -1.30 -15.78
C LEU A 15 -8.61 -0.46 -16.98
N TYR A 16 -9.88 -0.56 -17.38
CA TYR A 16 -10.45 0.24 -18.45
C TYR A 16 -10.45 1.75 -18.15
N ASN A 17 -10.95 2.16 -16.98
CA ASN A 17 -10.99 3.58 -16.59
C ASN A 17 -9.58 4.17 -16.39
N LEU A 18 -8.66 3.38 -15.82
CA LEU A 18 -7.25 3.73 -15.72
C LEU A 18 -6.61 3.98 -17.11
N LEU A 19 -6.86 3.09 -18.07
CA LEU A 19 -6.36 3.22 -19.44
C LEU A 19 -7.01 4.39 -20.18
N LYS A 20 -8.28 4.68 -19.90
CA LYS A 20 -8.99 5.85 -20.42
C LYS A 20 -8.58 7.16 -19.76
N GLY A 21 -7.97 7.09 -18.58
CA GLY A 21 -7.44 8.25 -17.89
C GLY A 21 -8.52 9.22 -17.42
N THR A 22 -9.66 8.70 -16.95
CA THR A 22 -10.68 9.56 -16.32
C THR A 22 -10.14 10.14 -15.02
N ASP A 23 -10.54 11.37 -14.69
CA ASP A 23 -10.18 12.09 -13.46
C ASP A 23 -10.91 11.54 -12.22
N ASP A 24 -11.52 10.35 -12.34
CA ASP A 24 -12.24 9.71 -11.25
C ASP A 24 -11.28 9.34 -10.14
N ARG A 25 -11.77 9.47 -8.91
CA ARG A 25 -10.97 9.20 -7.72
C ARG A 25 -10.71 7.69 -7.60
N PRO A 26 -9.44 7.25 -7.60
CA PRO A 26 -9.12 5.82 -7.56
C PRO A 26 -9.38 5.20 -6.19
N ASP A 27 -9.64 6.01 -5.16
CA ASP A 27 -9.80 5.60 -3.77
C ASP A 27 -11.27 5.48 -3.33
N GLU A 28 -12.23 5.54 -4.27
CA GLU A 28 -13.67 5.46 -3.95
C GLU A 28 -14.08 4.12 -3.31
N ASP A 29 -13.34 3.05 -3.58
CA ASP A 29 -13.54 1.73 -2.97
C ASP A 29 -12.75 1.55 -1.66
N GLY A 30 -11.93 2.53 -1.29
CA GLY A 30 -11.05 2.48 -0.13
C GLY A 30 -9.83 1.57 -0.33
N GLU A 31 -9.43 1.25 -1.56
CA GLU A 31 -8.20 0.52 -1.86
C GLU A 31 -7.38 1.27 -2.93
N LEU A 32 -6.11 0.91 -3.07
CA LEU A 32 -5.27 1.40 -4.17
C LEU A 32 -4.44 0.27 -4.74
N THR A 33 -4.53 0.12 -6.05
CA THR A 33 -3.59 -0.68 -6.83
C THR A 33 -2.38 0.14 -7.21
N PHE A 34 -1.27 -0.54 -7.52
CA PHE A 34 -0.05 0.09 -8.03
C PHE A 34 -0.31 0.95 -9.27
N LEU A 35 -1.17 0.48 -10.16
CA LEU A 35 -1.50 1.19 -11.39
C LEU A 35 -2.29 2.48 -11.11
N GLU A 36 -3.26 2.44 -10.18
CA GLU A 36 -4.02 3.60 -9.74
C GLU A 36 -3.12 4.65 -9.08
N ALA A 37 -2.29 4.24 -8.12
CA ALA A 37 -1.33 5.13 -7.46
C ALA A 37 -0.38 5.80 -8.47
N ARG A 38 0.10 5.03 -9.45
CA ARG A 38 0.94 5.54 -10.55
C ARG A 38 0.20 6.52 -11.46
N SER A 39 -1.05 6.23 -11.82
CA SER A 39 -1.86 7.15 -12.65
C SER A 39 -2.13 8.45 -11.89
N TRP A 40 -2.45 8.34 -10.60
CA TRP A 40 -2.72 9.47 -9.72
C TRP A 40 -1.48 10.32 -9.49
N TYR A 41 -0.29 9.74 -9.36
CA TYR A 41 0.96 10.49 -9.32
C TYR A 41 1.13 11.41 -10.54
N ARG A 42 0.69 10.97 -11.72
CA ARG A 42 0.84 11.71 -12.97
C ARG A 42 -0.26 12.75 -13.20
N LYS A 43 -1.49 12.47 -12.73
CA LYS A 43 -2.70 13.23 -13.12
C LYS A 43 -3.50 13.79 -11.95
N GLY A 44 -3.29 13.27 -10.75
CA GLY A 44 -4.05 13.63 -9.54
C GLY A 44 -3.63 14.96 -8.91
N HIS A 45 -2.69 15.70 -9.52
CA HIS A 45 -2.28 17.04 -9.08
C HIS A 45 -1.90 17.13 -7.59
N GLY A 46 -1.28 16.06 -7.04
CA GLY A 46 -0.88 15.97 -5.64
C GLY A 46 -2.03 15.84 -4.63
N GLN A 47 -3.27 15.63 -5.10
CA GLN A 47 -4.41 15.47 -4.21
C GLN A 47 -4.28 14.21 -3.35
N THR A 48 -4.55 14.35 -2.05
CA THR A 48 -4.57 13.24 -1.10
C THR A 48 -5.55 12.15 -1.51
N LEU A 49 -5.18 10.88 -1.34
CA LEU A 49 -6.05 9.70 -1.45
C LEU A 49 -6.35 9.11 -0.07
N THR A 50 -7.49 8.44 0.09
CA THR A 50 -7.97 7.84 1.33
C THR A 50 -8.19 6.34 1.18
N VAL A 51 -7.43 5.54 1.91
CA VAL A 51 -7.51 4.08 1.88
C VAL A 51 -8.16 3.58 3.17
N ASN A 52 -8.95 2.53 3.08
CA ASN A 52 -9.48 1.85 4.25
C ASN A 52 -8.34 1.06 4.95
N ALA A 53 -8.03 1.42 6.20
CA ALA A 53 -6.97 0.76 6.97
C ALA A 53 -7.21 -0.76 7.13
N SER A 54 -8.47 -1.21 7.10
CA SER A 54 -8.79 -2.64 7.24
C SER A 54 -8.52 -3.47 5.98
N SER A 55 -8.29 -2.85 4.82
CA SER A 55 -7.94 -3.55 3.58
C SER A 55 -6.44 -3.87 3.47
N ILE A 56 -5.61 -3.28 4.33
CA ILE A 56 -4.17 -3.55 4.37
C ILE A 56 -3.94 -4.94 4.96
N ASP A 57 -3.24 -5.78 4.19
CA ASP A 57 -2.96 -7.16 4.58
C ASP A 57 -1.78 -7.21 5.56
N LEU A 58 -2.12 -7.24 6.85
CA LEU A 58 -1.18 -7.37 7.95
C LEU A 58 -1.13 -8.80 8.52
N SER A 59 -1.60 -9.81 7.78
CA SER A 59 -1.68 -11.18 8.29
C SER A 59 -0.31 -11.81 8.61
N GLY A 60 0.79 -11.26 8.07
CA GLY A 60 2.17 -11.65 8.40
C GLY A 60 2.78 -10.93 9.62
N VAL A 61 2.13 -9.88 10.12
CA VAL A 61 2.67 -8.95 11.13
C VAL A 61 2.35 -9.43 12.54
N SER A 62 3.37 -9.49 13.41
CA SER A 62 3.17 -9.82 14.83
C SER A 62 2.85 -8.57 15.67
N GLU A 63 2.06 -8.76 16.72
CA GLU A 63 1.88 -7.73 17.75
C GLU A 63 3.13 -7.52 18.62
N ASP A 64 4.06 -8.47 18.64
CA ASP A 64 5.28 -8.36 19.45
C ASP A 64 6.25 -7.29 18.94
N GLY A 65 6.08 -6.83 17.69
CA GLY A 65 6.92 -5.80 17.09
C GLY A 65 6.59 -4.38 17.54
N PHE A 66 5.57 -4.18 18.39
CA PHE A 66 5.24 -2.86 18.92
C PHE A 66 6.22 -2.42 20.01
N VAL A 67 6.93 -1.33 19.76
CA VAL A 67 7.79 -0.63 20.73
C VAL A 67 7.15 0.70 21.08
N LYS A 68 6.84 0.91 22.36
CA LYS A 68 6.15 2.13 22.85
C LYS A 68 4.84 2.43 22.10
N GLY A 69 4.10 1.38 21.71
CA GLY A 69 2.83 1.49 21.02
C GLY A 69 2.93 1.83 19.52
N GLN A 70 4.13 1.74 18.92
CA GLN A 70 4.30 1.89 17.47
C GLN A 70 5.09 0.72 16.87
N GLN A 71 4.83 0.42 15.60
CA GLN A 71 5.58 -0.59 14.83
C GLN A 71 5.70 -0.12 13.37
N VAL A 72 6.90 -0.18 12.81
CA VAL A 72 7.11 0.03 11.37
C VAL A 72 7.06 -1.33 10.67
N VAL A 73 6.29 -1.44 9.60
CA VAL A 73 6.07 -2.67 8.85
C VAL A 73 6.40 -2.42 7.40
N ASN A 74 7.38 -3.15 6.86
CA ASN A 74 7.61 -3.19 5.42
C ASN A 74 6.67 -4.21 4.78
N LEU A 75 5.70 -3.76 3.98
CA LEU A 75 4.69 -4.63 3.36
C LEU A 75 5.24 -5.47 2.20
N GLU A 76 6.40 -5.11 1.61
CA GLU A 76 7.06 -5.96 0.60
C GLU A 76 7.65 -7.23 1.22
N ILE A 77 8.09 -7.15 2.47
CA ILE A 77 8.79 -8.25 3.17
C ILE A 77 7.88 -8.96 4.16
N MET A 78 7.05 -8.20 4.88
CA MET A 78 6.23 -8.69 5.99
C MET A 78 4.74 -8.81 5.61
N GLY A 79 4.34 -8.19 4.51
CA GLY A 79 2.99 -8.33 3.97
C GLY A 79 2.86 -9.61 3.14
N ASN A 80 1.64 -10.14 3.04
CA ASN A 80 1.33 -11.27 2.16
C ASN A 80 0.84 -10.81 0.77
N ASN A 81 0.85 -9.50 0.50
CA ASN A 81 0.42 -8.90 -0.75
C ASN A 81 1.50 -7.99 -1.35
N ILE A 82 2.26 -8.51 -2.31
CA ILE A 82 3.33 -7.78 -3.02
C ILE A 82 2.81 -6.51 -3.69
N SER A 83 1.56 -6.48 -4.16
CA SER A 83 0.98 -5.29 -4.79
C SER A 83 0.80 -4.15 -3.80
N GLN A 84 0.50 -4.45 -2.53
CA GLN A 84 0.45 -3.44 -1.47
C GLN A 84 1.83 -2.94 -1.09
N GLY A 85 2.85 -3.81 -1.10
CA GLY A 85 4.25 -3.41 -0.95
C GLY A 85 4.69 -2.37 -1.99
N LEU A 86 4.31 -2.56 -3.26
CA LEU A 86 4.61 -1.61 -4.34
C LEU A 86 3.88 -0.26 -4.24
N VAL A 87 2.80 -0.19 -3.46
CA VAL A 87 2.03 1.05 -3.26
C VAL A 87 2.48 1.76 -1.99
N TYR A 88 2.53 1.06 -0.86
CA TYR A 88 2.69 1.66 0.46
C TYR A 88 4.07 1.42 1.07
N GLY A 89 4.93 0.59 0.48
CA GLY A 89 6.28 0.31 0.99
C GLY A 89 6.31 -0.05 2.47
N SER A 90 6.86 0.85 3.29
CA SER A 90 6.85 0.74 4.75
C SER A 90 5.78 1.63 5.37
N ILE A 91 4.87 1.04 6.14
CA ILE A 91 3.85 1.76 6.89
C ILE A 91 4.21 1.82 8.39
N THR A 92 3.69 2.83 9.09
CA THR A 92 3.82 2.90 10.56
C THR A 92 2.47 2.65 11.22
N LEU A 93 2.42 1.63 12.06
CA LEU A 93 1.27 1.27 12.89
C LEU A 93 1.34 1.97 14.25
N LYS A 94 0.19 2.36 14.79
CA LYS A 94 0.05 2.90 16.15
C LYS A 94 -1.05 2.16 16.89
N LYS A 95 -0.74 1.63 18.08
CA LYS A 95 -1.73 1.04 18.97
C LYS A 95 -2.40 2.13 19.81
N ARG A 96 -3.73 2.17 19.80
CA ARG A 96 -4.54 3.08 20.61
C ARG A 96 -4.77 2.50 22.01
N PRO A 97 -5.13 3.34 23.01
CA PRO A 97 -5.47 2.88 24.35
C PRO A 97 -6.65 1.90 24.41
N ASP A 98 -7.55 1.95 23.43
CA ASP A 98 -8.70 1.05 23.30
C ASP A 98 -8.36 -0.30 22.65
N GLY A 99 -7.07 -0.53 22.34
CA GLY A 99 -6.57 -1.76 21.72
C GLY A 99 -6.64 -1.76 20.19
N SER A 100 -7.30 -0.80 19.55
CA SER A 100 -7.33 -0.68 18.09
C SER A 100 -5.97 -0.26 17.52
N THR A 101 -5.74 -0.55 16.25
CA THR A 101 -4.51 -0.18 15.53
C THR A 101 -4.82 0.79 14.41
N GLU A 102 -4.11 1.91 14.36
CA GLU A 102 -4.13 2.87 13.27
C GLU A 102 -2.92 2.68 12.36
N ILE A 103 -3.04 3.15 11.12
CA ILE A 103 -1.92 3.35 10.21
C ILE A 103 -1.70 4.86 10.08
N TYR A 104 -0.47 5.32 10.28
CA TYR A 104 -0.15 6.72 10.01
C TYR A 104 -0.28 7.03 8.51
N LYS A 105 -0.66 8.26 8.20
CA LYS A 105 -0.63 8.78 6.83
C LYS A 105 0.78 8.67 6.26
N ASP A 106 0.86 8.47 4.96
CA ASP A 106 2.12 8.27 4.25
C ASP A 106 2.20 9.17 3.01
N GLN A 107 3.41 9.35 2.46
CA GLN A 107 3.64 10.12 1.25
C GLN A 107 4.07 9.22 0.11
N TYR A 108 3.23 9.13 -0.92
CA TYR A 108 3.59 8.45 -2.14
C TYR A 108 4.40 9.40 -3.04
N ASN A 109 5.69 9.12 -3.19
CA ASN A 109 6.63 9.91 -3.98
C ASN A 109 7.19 9.15 -5.21
N PHE A 110 6.68 7.96 -5.51
CA PHE A 110 7.17 7.06 -6.57
C PHE A 110 8.64 6.63 -6.44
N GLU A 111 9.35 7.05 -5.38
CA GLU A 111 10.67 6.53 -5.07
C GLU A 111 10.48 5.16 -4.42
N GLN A 112 11.12 4.15 -5.01
CA GLN A 112 11.27 2.87 -4.32
C GLN A 112 12.11 3.17 -3.08
N HIS A 113 11.53 3.04 -1.88
CA HIS A 113 12.29 3.20 -0.64
C HIS A 113 13.48 2.25 -0.69
N ASP A 114 14.68 2.82 -0.72
CA ASP A 114 15.94 2.11 -0.76
C ASP A 114 16.00 1.15 0.43
N THR A 115 15.84 -0.16 0.17
CA THR A 115 16.04 -1.20 1.18
C THR A 115 17.54 -1.39 1.36
N ASN A 116 18.23 -0.38 1.89
CA ASN A 116 19.57 -0.51 2.46
C ASN A 116 19.47 -1.34 3.76
N LEU A 117 19.22 -2.63 3.59
CA LEU A 117 19.50 -3.65 4.57
C LEU A 117 20.61 -4.49 3.95
N GLU A 118 21.85 -4.28 4.40
CA GLU A 118 23.06 -5.06 4.08
C GLU A 118 22.94 -6.57 4.40
N GLN A 119 21.74 -7.08 4.68
CA GLN A 119 21.49 -8.38 5.31
C GLN A 119 20.88 -9.44 4.36
N TYR A 120 20.67 -9.14 3.08
CA TYR A 120 19.91 -9.99 2.17
C TYR A 120 20.66 -10.28 0.85
N ASN A 121 21.25 -11.49 0.77
CA ASN A 121 22.21 -11.91 -0.27
C ASN A 121 21.67 -13.04 -1.18
N THR A 122 20.37 -13.12 -1.47
CA THR A 122 19.88 -14.07 -2.48
C THR A 122 19.51 -13.39 -3.78
N PHE A 123 19.83 -14.08 -4.88
CA PHE A 123 19.71 -13.62 -6.26
C PHE A 123 18.30 -13.03 -6.50
N GLU A 124 17.22 -13.70 -6.09
CA GLU A 124 15.83 -13.27 -6.26
C GLU A 124 15.46 -11.93 -5.57
N GLN A 125 16.11 -11.58 -4.45
CA GLN A 125 15.89 -10.31 -3.73
C GLN A 125 16.57 -9.13 -4.43
N LYS A 126 17.66 -9.41 -5.18
CA LYS A 126 18.31 -8.46 -6.11
C LYS A 126 17.49 -8.23 -7.39
N TYR A 127 16.53 -9.11 -7.68
CA TYR A 127 15.64 -9.07 -8.86
C TYR A 127 14.22 -8.54 -8.58
N ILE A 128 13.93 -7.98 -7.40
CA ILE A 128 12.91 -6.90 -7.31
C ILE A 128 13.48 -5.62 -7.96
N ARG A 129 13.93 -5.76 -9.20
CA ARG A 129 14.11 -4.70 -10.18
C ARG A 129 12.98 -4.88 -11.18
N ASN A 130 11.86 -4.23 -10.91
CA ASN A 130 10.99 -3.74 -11.97
C ASN A 130 10.26 -2.42 -11.66
N PRO A 131 10.88 -1.53 -10.87
CA PRO A 131 10.73 -0.09 -11.11
C PRO A 131 11.83 0.45 -12.04
N ALA A 132 13.05 -0.07 -11.99
CA ALA A 132 14.19 0.46 -12.77
C ALA A 132 13.99 0.43 -14.31
N THR A 133 13.37 -0.62 -14.85
CA THR A 133 13.05 -0.72 -16.29
C THR A 133 11.83 0.12 -16.67
N PHE A 134 10.98 0.44 -15.69
CA PHE A 134 9.83 1.33 -15.85
C PHE A 134 10.20 2.82 -15.71
N ILE A 135 11.29 3.13 -14.98
CA ILE A 135 11.77 4.48 -14.67
C ILE A 135 12.57 5.11 -15.82
N GLY A 136 13.21 4.32 -16.69
CA GLY A 136 13.97 4.85 -17.83
C GLY A 136 13.15 5.72 -18.80
N ASN A 137 11.83 5.51 -18.87
CA ASN A 137 10.90 6.32 -19.67
C ASN A 137 10.12 7.37 -18.84
N LEU A 138 10.19 7.33 -17.50
CA LEU A 138 9.41 8.19 -16.61
C LEU A 138 10.05 9.56 -16.40
N LEU A 139 11.38 9.67 -16.52
CA LEU A 139 12.09 10.95 -16.44
C LEU A 139 11.72 11.94 -17.57
N HIS A 140 10.86 11.54 -18.51
CA HIS A 140 10.30 12.41 -19.55
C HIS A 140 8.84 12.82 -19.31
N GLY A 141 8.20 12.37 -18.23
CA GLY A 141 6.82 12.75 -17.87
C GLY A 141 6.70 13.16 -16.40
N GLY A 142 6.38 14.44 -16.16
CA GLY A 142 6.18 14.98 -14.82
C GLY A 142 5.06 14.27 -14.03
N GLY A 143 5.17 14.34 -12.70
CA GLY A 143 4.17 13.90 -11.74
C GLY A 143 4.37 14.61 -10.41
N GLN A 144 3.41 14.51 -9.50
CA GLN A 144 3.41 15.18 -8.21
C GLN A 144 3.13 14.17 -7.11
N MET A 145 3.99 14.16 -6.09
CA MET A 145 3.78 13.40 -4.86
C MET A 145 2.42 13.72 -4.23
N PHE A 146 1.80 12.73 -3.59
CA PHE A 146 0.53 12.90 -2.89
C PHE A 146 0.55 12.16 -1.55
N GLU A 147 -0.33 12.58 -0.65
CA GLU A 147 -0.51 11.94 0.65
C GLU A 147 -1.52 10.79 0.54
N ILE A 148 -1.24 9.67 1.21
CA ILE A 148 -2.19 8.58 1.44
C ILE A 148 -2.64 8.65 2.91
N LYS A 149 -3.94 8.85 3.13
CA LYS A 149 -4.55 8.77 4.46
C LYS A 149 -5.21 7.42 4.64
N PHE A 150 -4.97 6.78 5.77
CA PHE A 150 -5.66 5.54 6.13
C PHE A 150 -6.82 5.86 7.06
N GLN A 151 -8.04 5.43 6.70
CA GLN A 151 -9.25 5.63 7.49
C GLN A 151 -9.69 4.31 8.13
N GLY A 152 -10.19 4.38 9.36
CA GLY A 152 -10.59 3.19 10.11
C GLY A 152 -9.43 2.55 10.87
N ASN A 153 -9.59 1.28 11.22
CA ASN A 153 -8.62 0.54 12.01
C ASN A 153 -8.01 -0.60 11.18
N ALA A 154 -6.70 -0.77 11.30
CA ALA A 154 -5.97 -1.92 10.77
C ALA A 154 -6.34 -3.18 11.55
N ILE A 155 -6.40 -4.31 10.83
CA ILE A 155 -6.70 -5.62 11.42
C ILE A 155 -5.40 -6.41 11.55
N LEU A 156 -4.91 -6.54 12.78
CA LEU A 156 -3.84 -7.47 13.11
C LEU A 156 -4.48 -8.83 13.43
N ARG A 157 -4.07 -9.88 12.71
CA ARG A 157 -4.49 -11.24 13.04
C ARG A 157 -3.43 -11.85 13.95
N PRO A 158 -3.80 -12.40 15.12
CA PRO A 158 -2.86 -13.17 15.92
C PRO A 158 -2.28 -14.29 15.06
N LYS A 159 -0.95 -14.48 15.06
CA LYS A 159 -0.37 -15.71 14.52
C LYS A 159 -0.85 -16.85 15.41
N THR A 160 -1.85 -17.61 14.95
CA THR A 160 -2.23 -18.85 15.59
C THR A 160 -1.04 -19.80 15.46
N HIS A 161 -0.24 -19.94 16.52
CA HIS A 161 0.68 -21.06 16.63
C HIS A 161 -0.18 -22.32 16.67
N LEU A 162 -0.26 -23.01 15.54
CA LEU A 162 -0.70 -24.40 15.53
C LEU A 162 0.34 -25.16 16.35
N PHE A 163 0.04 -25.38 17.63
CA PHE A 163 0.77 -26.34 18.44
C PHE A 163 0.56 -27.71 17.79
N VAL A 164 1.53 -28.15 17.01
CA VAL A 164 1.63 -29.56 16.61
C VAL A 164 1.97 -30.31 17.91
N LYS A 165 1.00 -31.07 18.42
CA LYS A 165 1.19 -32.01 19.53
C LYS A 165 1.93 -33.25 19.07
#